data_AF-A0A2V5PLZ4-F1
#
_entry.id   AF-A0A2V5PLZ4-F1
#
_cell.length_a   1.000
_cell.length_b   1.000
_cell.length_c   1.000
_cell.angle_alpha   90.00
_cell.angle_beta   90.00
_cell.angle_gamma   90.00
#
_symmetry.space_group_name_H-M   'P 1'
#
loop_
_entity.id
_entity.type
_entity.pdbx_description
1 polymer ?
#
loop_
_entity_poly.entity_id
_entity_poly.type
_entity_poly.pdbx_seq_one_letter_code
_entity_poly.pdbx_strand_id
1 'polypeptide(L)'
;MSFLISGAHIDPIYLIGVGFVVGMLGGFFGVGGSFLAGPALFAAGLPMNFVVGTDLAHIVGKSIVAARKHRALGNIDMKLGTIMVVGTIAGVEAGAQVIQWLRRTAHIDWAVGLTFLVILLVISGFMTWESIQTLRAHGWAKAADRPRSNEHPSRRELTASSASNCRRT
;
A
#
# COMPACT_ATOMS: atom_id res chain seq x y z
N MET A 1 5.29 -6.85 -31.51
CA MET A 1 5.57 -5.68 -32.37
C MET A 1 7.01 -5.27 -32.10
N SER A 2 7.82 -5.06 -33.14
CA SER A 2 9.19 -4.59 -32.98
C SER A 2 9.20 -3.19 -32.36
N PHE A 3 9.64 -3.08 -31.12
CA PHE A 3 9.92 -1.78 -30.52
C PHE A 3 11.19 -1.23 -31.18
N LEU A 4 11.01 -0.27 -32.09
CA LEU A 4 12.04 0.41 -32.88
C LEU A 4 13.17 1.06 -32.04
N ILE A 5 13.02 1.12 -30.71
CA ILE A 5 13.93 1.80 -29.78
C ILE A 5 14.87 0.81 -29.05
N SER A 6 14.59 -0.51 -29.06
CA SER A 6 15.43 -1.52 -28.36
C SER A 6 15.75 -2.79 -29.17
N GLY A 7 15.26 -2.91 -30.41
CA GLY A 7 15.53 -4.08 -31.26
C GLY A 7 14.93 -5.40 -30.75
N ALA A 8 14.15 -5.37 -29.67
CA ALA A 8 13.55 -6.56 -29.07
C ALA A 8 12.21 -6.90 -29.76
N HIS A 9 12.11 -8.14 -30.25
CA HIS A 9 10.88 -8.74 -30.74
C HIS A 9 10.05 -9.20 -29.54
N ILE A 10 9.19 -8.33 -29.02
CA ILE A 10 8.29 -8.69 -27.93
C ILE A 10 6.89 -8.93 -28.50
N ASP A 11 6.37 -10.13 -28.27
CA ASP A 11 5.03 -10.50 -28.68
C ASP A 11 3.99 -9.72 -27.87
N PRO A 12 2.98 -9.11 -28.51
CA PRO A 12 1.94 -8.36 -27.80
C PRO A 12 1.15 -9.24 -26.82
N ILE A 13 1.05 -10.54 -27.11
CA ILE A 13 0.46 -11.54 -26.22
C ILE A 13 1.28 -11.72 -24.93
N TYR A 14 2.61 -11.65 -25.00
CA TYR A 14 3.47 -11.72 -23.82
C TYR A 14 3.27 -10.51 -22.92
N LEU A 15 3.19 -9.30 -23.48
CA LEU A 15 2.93 -8.08 -22.72
C LEU A 15 1.56 -8.07 -22.05
N ILE A 16 0.53 -8.59 -22.73
CA ILE A 16 -0.81 -8.74 -22.16
C ILE A 16 -0.79 -9.77 -21.02
N GLY A 17 -0.10 -10.91 -21.20
CA GLY A 17 0.03 -11.94 -20.17
C GLY A 17 0.76 -11.42 -18.92
N VAL A 18 1.91 -10.77 -19.11
CA VAL A 18 2.69 -10.15 -18.02
C VAL A 18 1.86 -9.05 -17.35
N GLY A 19 1.22 -8.16 -18.12
CA GLY A 19 0.38 -7.10 -17.57
C GLY A 19 -0.81 -7.62 -16.76
N PHE A 20 -1.43 -8.71 -17.22
CA PHE A 20 -2.54 -9.37 -16.51
C PHE A 20 -2.07 -10.00 -15.19
N VAL A 21 -0.98 -10.77 -15.21
CA VAL A 21 -0.43 -11.41 -14.00
C VAL A 21 0.03 -10.37 -12.99
N VAL A 22 0.79 -9.36 -13.44
CA VAL A 22 1.27 -8.26 -12.61
C VAL A 22 0.10 -7.44 -12.05
N GLY A 23 -0.95 -7.21 -12.85
CA GLY A 23 -2.17 -6.53 -12.42
C GLY A 23 -2.94 -7.31 -11.37
N MET A 24 -3.13 -8.62 -11.58
CA MET A 24 -3.86 -9.50 -10.68
C MET A 24 -3.12 -9.67 -9.34
N LEU A 25 -1.83 -9.99 -9.38
CA LEU A 25 -0.99 -10.08 -8.18
C LEU A 25 -0.90 -8.72 -7.49
N GLY A 26 -0.73 -7.64 -8.25
CA GLY A 26 -0.68 -6.29 -7.71
C GLY A 26 -1.96 -5.85 -7.00
N GLY A 27 -3.11 -6.27 -7.51
CA GLY A 27 -4.41 -6.04 -6.88
C GLY A 27 -4.61 -6.88 -5.62
N PHE A 28 -4.15 -8.14 -5.62
CA PHE A 28 -4.26 -9.05 -4.48
C PHE A 28 -3.39 -8.63 -3.29
N PHE A 29 -2.12 -8.29 -3.54
CA PHE A 29 -1.21 -7.91 -2.46
C PHE A 29 -1.52 -6.52 -1.90
N GLY A 30 -2.24 -5.66 -2.62
CA GLY A 30 -2.52 -4.29 -2.20
C GLY A 30 -1.27 -3.37 -2.19
N VAL A 31 -0.06 -3.94 -2.20
CA VAL A 31 1.24 -3.25 -2.32
C VAL A 31 1.45 -2.67 -3.73
N GLY A 32 0.64 -3.06 -4.71
CA GLY A 32 0.58 -2.37 -5.99
C GLY A 32 1.37 -3.00 -7.15
N GLY A 33 1.83 -4.25 -7.08
CA GLY A 33 2.28 -5.10 -8.21
C GLY A 33 3.44 -4.62 -9.09
N SER A 34 3.78 -3.33 -9.03
CA SER A 34 4.85 -2.67 -9.77
C SER A 34 6.23 -3.20 -9.42
N PHE A 35 6.38 -3.81 -8.24
CA PHE A 35 7.61 -4.50 -7.86
C PHE A 35 7.97 -5.66 -8.82
N LEU A 36 6.99 -6.24 -9.52
CA LEU A 36 7.20 -7.27 -10.55
C LEU A 36 7.28 -6.67 -11.96
N ALA A 37 6.57 -5.56 -12.21
CA ALA A 37 6.52 -4.91 -13.52
C ALA A 37 7.91 -4.45 -13.96
N GLY A 38 8.64 -3.78 -13.07
CA GLY A 38 9.98 -3.27 -13.34
C GLY A 38 10.98 -4.37 -13.75
N PRO A 39 11.18 -5.41 -12.92
CA PRO A 39 12.06 -6.54 -13.26
C PRO A 39 11.62 -7.30 -14.50
N ALA A 40 10.30 -7.49 -14.71
CA ALA A 40 9.79 -8.17 -15.91
C ALA A 40 10.07 -7.39 -17.19
N LEU A 41 9.92 -6.06 -17.17
CA LEU A 41 10.26 -5.19 -18.31
C LEU A 41 11.77 -5.09 -18.53
N PHE A 42 12.56 -5.05 -17.45
CA PHE A 42 14.02 -5.06 -17.55
C PHE A 42 14.52 -6.38 -18.14
N ALA A 43 13.97 -7.53 -17.71
CA ALA A 43 14.26 -8.84 -18.27
C ALA A 43 13.83 -8.96 -19.75
N ALA A 44 12.83 -8.19 -20.17
CA ALA A 44 12.41 -8.08 -21.58
C ALA A 44 13.37 -7.21 -22.44
N GLY A 45 14.45 -6.66 -21.85
CA GLY A 45 15.48 -5.91 -22.56
C GLY A 45 15.19 -4.42 -22.73
N LEU A 46 14.24 -3.85 -21.97
CA LEU A 46 13.93 -2.42 -22.04
C LEU A 46 14.94 -1.58 -21.25
N PRO A 47 15.35 -0.40 -21.75
CA PRO A 47 16.25 0.48 -21.03
C PRO A 47 15.61 0.96 -19.73
N MET A 48 16.39 1.06 -18.66
CA MET A 48 15.90 1.40 -17.30
C MET A 48 15.06 2.68 -17.26
N ASN A 49 15.37 3.66 -18.12
CA ASN A 49 14.62 4.92 -18.21
C ASN A 49 13.13 4.70 -18.57
N PHE A 50 12.83 3.76 -19.46
CA PHE A 50 11.44 3.43 -19.84
C PHE A 50 10.73 2.59 -18.79
N VAL A 51 11.48 1.70 -18.12
CA VAL A 51 10.98 0.84 -17.04
C VAL A 51 10.43 1.72 -15.90
N VAL A 52 11.24 2.65 -15.40
CA VAL A 52 10.87 3.54 -14.29
C VAL A 52 9.68 4.44 -14.68
N GLY A 53 9.65 4.97 -15.91
CA GLY A 53 8.53 5.80 -16.37
C GLY A 53 7.21 5.03 -16.43
N THR A 54 7.25 3.77 -16.89
CA THR A 54 6.06 2.90 -16.94
C THR A 54 5.55 2.55 -15.55
N ASP A 55 6.46 2.28 -14.61
CA ASP A 55 6.10 1.99 -13.22
C ASP A 55 5.41 3.18 -12.54
N LEU A 56 5.91 4.40 -12.76
CA LEU A 56 5.28 5.61 -12.25
C LEU A 56 3.86 5.80 -12.81
N ALA A 57 3.65 5.58 -14.11
CA ALA A 57 2.33 5.64 -14.72
C ALA A 57 1.37 4.59 -14.12
N HIS A 58 1.88 3.38 -13.84
CA HIS A 58 1.10 2.30 -13.24
C HIS A 58 0.67 2.63 -11.80
N ILE A 59 1.57 3.22 -10.99
CA ILE A 59 1.27 3.68 -9.63
C ILE A 59 0.21 4.77 -9.66
N VAL A 60 0.34 5.77 -10.53
CA VAL A 60 -0.63 6.87 -10.67
C VAL A 60 -2.02 6.33 -11.03
N GLY A 61 -2.10 5.40 -11.99
CA GLY A 61 -3.36 4.77 -12.38
C GLY A 61 -4.08 4.09 -11.21
N LYS A 62 -3.34 3.32 -10.39
CA LYS A 62 -3.90 2.67 -9.19
C LYS A 62 -4.34 3.69 -8.13
N SER A 63 -3.53 4.71 -7.90
CA SER A 63 -3.84 5.78 -6.94
C SER A 63 -5.12 6.52 -7.27
N ILE A 64 -5.39 6.80 -8.56
CA ILE A 64 -6.63 7.46 -8.99
C ILE A 64 -7.85 6.59 -8.68
N VAL A 65 -7.79 5.30 -9.01
CA VAL A 65 -8.90 4.35 -8.75
C VAL A 65 -9.12 4.18 -7.24
N ALA A 66 -8.05 4.03 -6.47
CA ALA A 66 -8.10 3.93 -5.02
C ALA A 66 -8.69 5.18 -4.37
N ALA A 67 -8.22 6.36 -4.79
CA ALA A 67 -8.75 7.64 -4.34
C ALA A 67 -10.23 7.79 -4.69
N ARG A 68 -10.66 7.45 -5.91
CA ARG A 68 -12.08 7.51 -6.31
C ARG A 68 -12.96 6.60 -5.45
N LYS A 69 -12.51 5.38 -5.16
CA LYS A 69 -13.22 4.45 -4.28
C LYS A 69 -13.34 4.99 -2.86
N HIS A 70 -12.27 5.54 -2.30
CA HIS A 70 -12.32 6.16 -0.96
C HIS A 70 -13.12 7.47 -0.93
N ARG A 71 -13.21 8.22 -2.05
CA ARG A 71 -14.06 9.42 -2.14
C ARG A 71 -15.53 9.03 -1.99
N ALA A 72 -15.93 7.91 -2.61
CA ALA A 72 -17.29 7.39 -2.53
C ALA A 72 -17.68 6.95 -1.11
N LEU A 73 -16.71 6.63 -0.24
CA LEU A 73 -16.93 6.25 1.15
C LEU A 73 -17.03 7.45 2.11
N GLY A 74 -16.84 8.69 1.62
CA GLY A 74 -16.90 9.90 2.45
C GLY A 74 -15.69 10.13 3.36
N ASN A 75 -14.66 9.28 3.27
CA ASN A 75 -13.47 9.31 4.14
C ASN A 75 -12.31 10.19 3.63
N ILE A 76 -12.51 10.99 2.57
CA ILE A 76 -11.43 11.81 2.01
C ILE A 76 -11.54 13.24 2.49
N ASP A 77 -10.62 13.58 3.40
CA ASP A 77 -10.31 14.97 3.71
C ASP A 77 -9.50 15.58 2.54
N MET A 78 -10.21 16.37 1.73
CA MET A 78 -9.63 17.06 0.57
C MET A 78 -8.51 18.02 0.97
N LYS A 79 -8.54 18.57 2.19
CA LYS A 79 -7.48 19.44 2.70
C LYS A 79 -6.20 18.64 2.90
N LEU A 80 -6.30 17.47 3.54
CA LEU A 80 -5.16 16.58 3.76
C LEU A 80 -4.58 16.07 2.43
N GLY A 81 -5.44 15.69 1.50
CA GLY A 81 -5.03 15.24 0.16
C GLY A 81 -4.26 16.31 -0.62
N THR A 82 -4.70 17.57 -0.55
CA THR A 82 -4.03 18.68 -1.26
C THR A 82 -2.65 18.96 -0.65
N ILE A 83 -2.53 18.93 0.68
CA ILE A 83 -1.23 19.11 1.37
C ILE A 83 -0.25 17.98 0.98
N MET A 84 -0.72 16.74 0.91
CA MET A 84 0.10 15.60 0.48
C MET A 84 0.60 15.75 -0.96
N VAL A 85 -0.25 16.21 -1.88
CA VAL A 85 0.13 16.42 -3.29
C VAL A 85 1.20 17.51 -3.39
N VAL A 86 0.99 18.66 -2.74
CA VAL A 86 1.95 19.78 -2.78
C VAL A 86 3.28 19.38 -2.14
N GLY A 87 3.24 18.71 -0.98
CA GLY A 87 4.44 18.21 -0.31
C GLY A 87 5.19 17.17 -1.16
N THR A 88 4.47 16.29 -1.86
CA THR A 88 5.07 15.29 -2.75
C THR A 88 5.75 15.95 -3.94
N ILE A 89 5.10 16.90 -4.61
CA ILE A 89 5.66 17.60 -5.77
C ILE A 89 6.94 18.34 -5.36
N ALA A 90 6.87 19.13 -4.27
CA ALA A 90 8.02 19.88 -3.77
C ALA A 90 9.16 18.94 -3.33
N GLY A 91 8.85 17.83 -2.66
CA GLY A 91 9.83 16.84 -2.21
C GLY A 91 10.51 16.11 -3.37
N VAL A 92 9.76 15.70 -4.40
CA VAL A 92 10.30 15.04 -5.60
C VAL A 92 11.19 16.00 -6.37
N GLU A 93 10.77 17.24 -6.55
CA GLU A 93 11.54 18.26 -7.26
C GLU A 93 12.84 18.61 -6.52
N ALA A 94 12.75 18.87 -5.21
CA ALA A 94 13.93 19.13 -4.37
C ALA A 94 14.89 17.93 -4.35
N GLY A 95 14.37 16.71 -4.20
CA GLY A 95 15.17 15.49 -4.24
C GLY A 95 15.88 15.30 -5.58
N ALA A 96 15.19 15.54 -6.70
CA ALA A 96 15.78 15.47 -8.02
C ALA A 96 16.89 16.51 -8.22
N GLN A 97 16.69 17.75 -7.74
CA GLN A 97 17.71 18.80 -7.79
C GLN A 97 18.94 18.45 -6.95
N VAL A 98 18.74 17.91 -5.73
CA VAL A 98 19.84 17.45 -4.86
C VAL A 98 20.65 16.34 -5.53
N ILE A 99 19.98 15.35 -6.13
CA ILE A 99 20.66 14.26 -6.85
C ILE A 99 21.43 14.80 -8.06
N GLN A 100 20.87 15.73 -8.82
CA GLN A 100 21.54 16.36 -9.97
C GLN A 100 22.76 17.19 -9.55
N TRP A 101 22.66 17.91 -8.44
CA TRP A 101 23.77 18.66 -7.87
C TRP A 101 24.89 17.74 -7.41
N LEU A 102 24.54 16.67 -6.68
CA LEU A 102 25.49 15.65 -6.25
C LEU A 102 26.09 14.92 -7.47
N ARG A 103 25.33 14.75 -8.55
CA ARG A 103 25.75 14.12 -9.81
C ARG A 103 26.92 14.83 -10.51
N ARG A 104 27.26 16.07 -10.11
CA ARG A 104 28.44 16.77 -10.62
C ARG A 104 29.75 16.34 -9.96
N THR A 105 29.68 15.61 -8.85
CA THR A 105 30.85 15.19 -8.06
C THR A 105 31.06 13.67 -8.24
N ALA A 106 32.09 13.27 -8.98
CA ALA A 106 32.27 11.99 -9.69
C ALA A 106 32.12 10.61 -8.96
N HIS A 107 31.72 10.50 -7.69
CA HIS A 107 31.66 9.23 -6.91
C HIS A 107 30.23 8.79 -6.47
N ILE A 108 29.27 8.94 -7.36
CA ILE A 108 27.86 9.22 -7.03
C ILE A 108 26.95 8.01 -7.23
N ASP A 109 27.23 7.18 -8.23
CA ASP A 109 26.37 6.02 -8.49
C ASP A 109 26.40 5.04 -7.30
N TRP A 110 27.57 4.91 -6.63
CA TRP A 110 27.67 4.18 -5.37
C TRP A 110 26.92 4.86 -4.23
N ALA A 111 27.08 6.18 -4.05
CA ALA A 111 26.44 6.91 -2.97
C ALA A 111 24.91 6.86 -3.06
N VAL A 112 24.35 7.07 -4.25
CA VAL A 112 22.90 7.00 -4.51
C VAL A 112 22.38 5.58 -4.27
N GLY A 113 23.09 4.56 -4.75
CA GLY A 113 22.74 3.16 -4.51
C GLY A 113 22.74 2.80 -3.02
N LEU A 114 23.76 3.25 -2.28
CA LEU A 114 23.88 3.03 -0.84
C LEU A 114 22.76 3.75 -0.07
N THR A 115 22.48 5.01 -0.40
CA THR A 115 21.37 5.76 0.21
C THR A 115 20.02 5.07 -0.04
N PHE A 116 19.77 4.61 -1.26
CA PHE A 116 18.55 3.88 -1.60
C PHE A 116 18.42 2.59 -0.78
N LEU A 117 19.49 1.79 -0.69
CA LEU A 117 19.53 0.58 0.13
C LEU A 117 19.29 0.87 1.62
N VAL A 118 19.95 1.90 2.18
CA VAL A 118 19.78 2.29 3.58
C VAL A 118 18.35 2.71 3.85
N ILE A 119 17.73 3.53 2.98
CA ILE A 119 16.33 3.94 3.13
C ILE A 119 15.41 2.72 3.12
N LEU A 120 15.61 1.77 2.20
CA LEU A 120 14.80 0.55 2.14
C LEU A 120 14.97 -0.33 3.40
N LEU A 121 16.18 -0.47 3.92
CA LEU A 121 16.44 -1.20 5.15
C LEU A 121 15.76 -0.53 6.35
N VAL A 122 15.81 0.80 6.44
CA VAL A 122 15.16 1.55 7.51
C VAL A 122 13.64 1.40 7.45
N ILE A 123 13.03 1.59 6.28
CA ILE A 123 11.57 1.44 6.10
C ILE A 123 11.15 -0.01 6.41
N SER A 124 11.88 -1.00 5.88
CA SER A 124 11.60 -2.42 6.11
C SER A 124 11.73 -2.78 7.61
N GLY A 125 12.79 -2.30 8.27
CA GLY A 125 13.00 -2.49 9.70
C GLY A 125 11.92 -1.85 10.55
N PHE A 126 11.54 -0.62 10.23
CA PHE A 126 10.47 0.10 10.92
C PHE A 126 9.10 -0.61 10.76
N MET A 127 8.77 -1.03 9.54
CA MET A 127 7.49 -1.72 9.28
C MET A 127 7.46 -3.11 9.93
N THR A 128 8.59 -3.82 9.97
CA THR A 128 8.74 -5.10 10.70
C THR A 128 8.57 -4.88 12.21
N TRP A 129 9.14 -3.80 12.74
CA TRP A 129 9.02 -3.44 14.15
C TRP A 129 7.56 -3.15 14.53
N GLU A 130 6.87 -2.34 13.75
CA GLU A 130 5.45 -2.02 13.93
C GLU A 130 4.56 -3.27 13.81
N SER A 131 4.86 -4.15 12.85
CA SER A 131 4.18 -5.43 12.68
C SER A 131 4.38 -6.36 13.90
N ILE A 132 5.59 -6.47 14.43
CA ILE A 132 5.85 -7.25 15.66
C ILE A 132 5.12 -6.63 16.85
N GLN A 133 5.09 -5.30 16.95
CA GLN A 133 4.43 -4.61 18.05
C GLN A 133 2.91 -4.79 18.03
N THR A 134 2.30 -4.70 16.84
CA THR A 134 0.86 -4.95 16.66
C THR A 134 0.50 -6.41 16.93
N LEU A 135 1.33 -7.37 16.51
CA LEU A 135 1.15 -8.80 16.85
C LEU A 135 1.29 -9.07 18.35
N ARG A 136 2.26 -8.42 19.03
CA ARG A 136 2.42 -8.53 20.50
C ARG A 136 1.24 -7.91 21.26
N ALA A 137 0.68 -6.80 20.78
CA ALA A 137 -0.50 -6.17 21.37
C ALA A 137 -1.77 -7.02 21.22
N HIS A 138 -1.97 -7.70 20.08
CA HIS A 138 -3.13 -8.57 19.85
C HIS A 138 -3.03 -9.94 20.56
N GLY A 139 -1.81 -10.39 20.89
CA GLY A 139 -1.58 -11.59 21.70
C GLY A 139 -2.16 -11.50 23.12
N TRP A 140 -2.21 -10.29 23.69
CA TRP A 140 -2.84 -10.04 25.00
C TRP A 140 -4.36 -9.85 24.93
N ALA A 141 -4.91 -9.34 23.81
CA ALA A 141 -6.36 -9.20 23.62
C ALA A 141 -7.09 -10.55 23.60
N LYS A 142 -6.47 -11.59 23.01
CA LYS A 142 -7.02 -12.97 23.01
C LYS A 142 -7.01 -13.65 24.38
N ALA A 143 -6.13 -13.22 25.30
CA ALA A 143 -6.10 -13.73 26.67
C ALA A 143 -7.15 -13.07 27.58
N ALA A 144 -7.54 -11.83 27.27
CA ALA A 144 -8.59 -11.09 27.97
C ALA A 144 -10.01 -11.52 27.56
N ASP A 145 -10.18 -12.07 26.34
CA ASP A 145 -11.46 -12.54 25.80
C ASP A 145 -11.71 -14.04 26.04
N ARG A 146 -11.33 -14.58 27.21
CA ARG A 146 -11.95 -15.83 27.67
C ARG A 146 -13.40 -15.50 28.05
N PRO A 147 -14.41 -16.06 27.39
CA PRO A 147 -15.80 -15.77 27.74
C PRO A 147 -16.04 -16.22 29.18
N ARG A 148 -16.39 -15.30 30.08
CA ARG A 148 -17.10 -15.62 31.32
C ARG A 148 -18.49 -16.13 30.92
N SER A 149 -18.57 -17.38 30.48
CA SER A 149 -19.82 -18.05 30.07
C SER A 149 -20.62 -18.62 31.24
N ASN A 150 -20.23 -18.36 32.49
CA ASN A 150 -20.87 -18.93 33.66
C ASN A 150 -21.38 -17.83 34.59
N GLU A 151 -22.45 -17.15 34.16
CA GLU A 151 -23.43 -16.51 35.05
C GLU A 151 -24.81 -16.57 34.35
N HIS A 152 -25.49 -17.69 34.55
CA HIS A 152 -26.95 -17.80 34.60
C HIS A 152 -27.31 -18.10 36.06
N PRO A 153 -28.48 -17.71 36.61
CA PRO A 153 -29.75 -17.38 35.92
C PRO A 153 -30.53 -16.20 36.56
N SER A 154 -31.78 -15.99 36.11
CA SER A 154 -32.87 -15.39 36.92
C SER A 154 -32.95 -13.86 37.09
N ARG A 155 -33.16 -13.12 35.99
CA ARG A 155 -33.76 -11.76 36.07
C ARG A 155 -34.88 -11.48 35.07
N ARG A 156 -35.39 -12.51 34.40
CA ARG A 156 -36.51 -12.38 33.44
C ARG A 156 -37.86 -12.86 33.97
N GLU A 157 -37.94 -13.42 35.18
CA GLU A 157 -39.22 -13.84 35.76
C GLU A 157 -39.87 -12.79 36.67
N LEU A 158 -39.10 -11.83 37.21
CA LEU A 158 -39.64 -10.78 38.10
C LEU A 158 -40.39 -9.66 37.35
N THR A 159 -40.20 -9.50 36.04
CA THR A 159 -40.86 -8.44 35.26
C THR A 159 -42.21 -8.87 34.67
N ALA A 160 -42.55 -10.17 34.70
CA ALA A 160 -43.85 -10.65 34.24
C ALA A 160 -44.93 -10.68 35.34
N SER A 161 -44.53 -10.80 36.62
CA SER A 161 -45.49 -10.88 37.74
C SER A 161 -45.97 -9.52 38.26
N SER A 162 -45.30 -8.41 37.94
CA SER A 162 -45.69 -7.07 38.42
C SER A 162 -46.79 -6.43 37.57
N ALA A 163 -46.94 -6.84 36.31
CA ALA A 163 -47.96 -6.28 35.40
C ALA A 163 -49.37 -6.88 35.61
N SER A 164 -49.49 -8.06 36.23
CA SER A 164 -50.79 -8.69 36.50
C SER A 164 -51.46 -8.20 37.79
N ASN A 165 -50.69 -7.70 38.77
CA ASN A 165 -51.22 -7.32 40.08
C ASN A 165 -51.72 -5.87 40.18
N CYS A 166 -51.47 -5.04 39.17
CA CYS A 166 -51.95 -3.65 39.12
C CYS A 166 -53.33 -3.52 38.45
N ARG A 167 -53.96 -4.64 38.05
CA ARG A 167 -55.27 -4.67 37.38
C ARG A 167 -56.38 -5.29 38.24
N ARG A 168 -56.19 -5.36 39.57
CA ARG A 168 -57.14 -6.01 40.49
C ARG A 168 -57.44 -5.22 41.77
N THR A 169 -57.22 -3.90 41.78
CA THR A 169 -57.68 -2.96 42.83
C THR A 169 -58.44 -1.81 42.21
#